data_AF-A0AAV0VSZ4-F1
#
_entry.id   AF-A0AAV0VSZ4-F1
#
_cell.length_a   1.000
_cell.length_b   1.000
_cell.length_c   1.000
_cell.angle_alpha   90.00
_cell.angle_beta   90.00
_cell.angle_gamma   90.00
#
_symmetry.space_group_name_H-M   'P 1'
#
loop_
_entity.id
_entity.type
_entity.pdbx_description
1 polymer ?
#
loop_
_entity_poly.entity_id
_entity_poly.type
_entity_poly.pdbx_seq_one_letter_code
_entity_poly.pdbx_strand_id
1 'polypeptide(L)'
;MFLLNAAAAVPLIGFFLLFDFLYLYSPIESMESGVIFKSCNACLISDCHVKDNRPCYTRWAADYNFTCFYCKPEFGNKQFFTEEDCLKGCTDESKHCVCDFYCYMCVAKEGFDKANFTGCLVDPNEQIDCK
;
A
#
# COMPACT_ATOMS: atom_id res chain seq x y z
N MET A 1 20.94 41.83 -4.28
CA MET A 1 21.04 41.44 -2.85
C MET A 1 19.61 41.28 -2.35
N PHE A 2 19.07 40.06 -2.41
CA PHE A 2 17.70 39.79 -1.95
C PHE A 2 17.75 39.69 -0.43
N LEU A 3 17.40 40.78 0.24
CA LEU A 3 17.10 40.78 1.67
C LEU A 3 15.75 40.08 1.84
N LEU A 4 15.78 38.75 1.92
CA LEU A 4 14.67 38.01 2.52
C LEU A 4 14.58 38.51 3.97
N ASN A 5 13.57 39.33 4.25
CA ASN A 5 13.26 39.77 5.59
C ASN A 5 13.27 38.55 6.52
N ALA A 6 14.17 38.53 7.49
CA ALA A 6 14.38 37.40 8.39
C ALA A 6 13.07 36.91 9.05
N ALA A 7 12.09 37.81 9.22
CA ALA A 7 10.75 37.52 9.75
C ALA A 7 9.90 36.58 8.86
N ALA A 8 10.11 36.57 7.54
CA ALA A 8 9.42 35.67 6.61
C ALA A 8 10.19 34.39 6.32
N ALA A 9 11.53 34.41 6.49
CA ALA A 9 12.38 33.24 6.28
C ALA A 9 12.22 32.18 7.38
N VAL A 10 12.09 32.61 8.65
CA VAL A 10 11.92 31.71 9.81
C VAL A 10 10.67 30.82 9.70
N PRO A 11 9.46 31.32 9.40
CA PRO A 11 8.28 30.46 9.27
C PRO A 11 8.34 29.54 8.04
N LEU A 12 8.98 29.98 6.94
CA LEU A 12 9.20 29.13 5.76
C LEU A 12 10.13 27.97 6.09
N ILE A 13 11.27 28.23 6.73
CA ILE A 13 12.21 27.19 7.15
C ILE A 13 11.54 26.23 8.13
N GLY A 14 10.77 26.75 9.10
CA GLY A 14 10.00 25.92 10.02
C GLY A 14 8.98 25.02 9.31
N PHE A 15 8.29 25.54 8.29
CA PHE A 15 7.32 24.76 7.50
C PHE A 15 8.00 23.67 6.67
N PHE A 16 9.13 23.96 6.01
CA PHE A 16 9.89 22.95 5.26
C PHE A 16 10.43 21.85 6.16
N LEU A 17 11.00 22.19 7.33
CA LEU A 17 11.49 21.19 8.29
C LEU A 17 10.35 20.31 8.82
N LEU A 18 9.17 20.88 9.09
CA LEU A 18 7.99 20.12 9.49
C LEU A 18 7.47 19.22 8.37
N PHE A 19 7.46 19.70 7.12
CA PHE A 19 7.03 18.92 5.97
C PHE A 19 8.00 17.77 5.68
N ASP A 20 9.30 18.02 5.71
CA ASP A 20 10.34 17.00 5.55
C ASP A 20 10.23 15.96 6.66
N PHE A 21 9.99 16.37 7.91
CA PHE A 21 9.76 15.45 9.02
C PHE A 21 8.47 14.63 8.82
N LEU A 22 7.36 15.26 8.44
CA LEU A 22 6.11 14.53 8.18
C LEU A 22 6.21 13.60 6.97
N TYR A 23 7.01 13.91 5.97
CA TYR A 23 7.19 13.08 4.77
C TYR A 23 8.20 11.95 4.99
N LEU A 24 9.29 12.20 5.73
CA LEU A 24 10.27 11.18 6.12
C LEU A 24 9.72 10.20 7.17
N TYR A 25 8.82 10.68 8.04
CA TYR A 25 8.19 9.88 9.10
C TYR A 25 6.72 9.58 8.84
N SER A 26 6.17 9.90 7.66
CA SER A 26 4.86 9.38 7.29
C SER A 26 5.02 7.88 7.14
N PRO A 27 4.30 7.07 7.90
CA PRO A 27 4.50 5.64 7.90
C PRO A 27 3.72 5.00 6.75
N ILE A 28 4.02 5.43 5.53
CA ILE A 28 3.41 4.87 4.35
C ILE A 28 4.38 3.80 3.87
N GLU A 29 4.35 2.66 4.54
CA GLU A 29 5.18 1.49 4.20
C GLU A 29 4.62 0.71 3.00
N SER A 30 3.36 0.94 2.63
CA SER A 30 2.80 0.54 1.34
C SER A 30 2.02 1.67 0.65
N MET A 31 2.17 1.75 -0.67
CA MET A 31 1.27 2.44 -1.57
C MET A 31 0.29 1.42 -2.15
N GLU A 32 -1.00 1.71 -2.00
CA GLU A 32 -2.04 0.95 -2.67
C GLU A 32 -1.83 1.01 -4.19
N SER A 33 -1.36 -0.09 -4.77
CA SER A 33 -1.11 -0.21 -6.20
C SER A 33 -2.12 -1.18 -6.82
N GLY A 34 -2.75 -0.82 -7.92
CA GLY A 34 -3.82 -1.63 -8.51
C GLY A 34 -4.40 -1.01 -9.78
N VAL A 35 -5.30 -1.75 -10.45
CA VAL A 35 -6.12 -1.23 -11.54
C VAL A 35 -7.57 -1.17 -11.11
N ILE A 36 -8.18 -0.02 -11.35
CA ILE A 36 -9.59 0.22 -11.07
C ILE A 36 -10.39 0.01 -12.36
N PHE A 37 -11.47 -0.75 -12.27
CA PHE A 37 -12.37 -1.10 -13.35
C PHE A 37 -13.77 -0.57 -13.08
N LYS A 38 -14.43 -0.13 -14.15
CA LYS A 38 -15.84 0.32 -14.10
C LYS A 38 -16.83 -0.84 -13.99
N SER A 39 -16.46 -2.05 -14.40
CA SER A 39 -17.33 -3.22 -14.35
C SER A 39 -16.58 -4.45 -13.84
N CYS A 40 -17.34 -5.34 -13.21
CA CYS A 40 -16.85 -6.61 -12.68
C CYS A 40 -16.16 -7.43 -13.77
N ASN A 41 -16.85 -7.58 -14.91
CA ASN A 41 -16.36 -8.34 -16.05
C ASN A 41 -15.02 -7.78 -16.57
N ALA A 42 -14.85 -6.46 -16.61
CA ALA A 42 -13.59 -5.86 -17.04
C ALA A 42 -12.45 -6.23 -16.07
N CYS A 43 -12.73 -6.33 -14.77
CA CYS A 43 -11.74 -6.81 -13.81
C CYS A 43 -11.42 -8.30 -14.01
N LEU A 44 -12.45 -9.14 -14.15
CA LEU A 44 -12.31 -10.60 -14.29
C LEU A 44 -11.59 -11.04 -15.57
N ILE A 45 -11.62 -10.24 -16.64
CA ILE A 45 -10.86 -10.54 -17.87
C ILE A 45 -9.51 -9.82 -17.93
N SER A 46 -9.18 -9.03 -16.90
CA SER A 46 -7.94 -8.26 -16.89
C SER A 46 -6.72 -9.17 -16.69
N ASP A 47 -5.55 -8.69 -17.13
CA ASP A 47 -4.28 -9.38 -16.90
C ASP A 47 -4.00 -9.59 -15.40
N CYS A 48 -4.40 -8.64 -14.55
CA CYS A 48 -4.27 -8.75 -13.10
C CYS A 48 -5.00 -9.98 -12.54
N HIS A 49 -6.21 -10.26 -13.05
CA HIS A 49 -6.97 -11.44 -12.63
C HIS A 49 -6.48 -12.71 -13.34
N VAL A 50 -6.40 -12.69 -14.66
CA VAL A 50 -6.21 -13.90 -15.47
C VAL A 50 -4.75 -14.37 -15.48
N LYS A 51 -3.78 -13.44 -15.60
CA LYS A 51 -2.36 -13.79 -15.69
C LYS A 51 -1.70 -13.82 -14.31
N ASP A 52 -1.99 -12.81 -13.49
CA ASP A 52 -1.36 -12.67 -12.18
C ASP A 52 -2.15 -13.39 -11.06
N ASN A 53 -3.28 -14.01 -11.39
CA ASN A 53 -4.15 -14.77 -10.48
C ASN A 53 -4.55 -13.97 -9.23
N ARG A 54 -4.86 -12.67 -9.40
CA ARG A 54 -5.28 -11.78 -8.32
C ARG A 54 -6.80 -11.67 -8.28
N PRO A 55 -7.43 -11.65 -7.10
CA PRO A 55 -8.88 -11.47 -7.03
C PRO A 55 -9.26 -10.03 -7.35
N CYS A 56 -10.51 -9.90 -7.80
CA CYS A 56 -11.16 -8.63 -7.99
C CYS A 56 -12.00 -8.30 -6.76
N TYR A 57 -11.81 -7.10 -6.23
CA TYR A 57 -12.50 -6.60 -5.05
C TYR A 57 -13.58 -5.59 -5.43
N THR A 58 -14.68 -5.59 -4.69
CA THR A 58 -15.73 -4.58 -4.87
C THR A 58 -15.42 -3.35 -4.02
N ARG A 59 -15.29 -2.18 -4.62
CA ARG A 59 -15.23 -0.90 -3.90
C ARG A 59 -16.64 -0.34 -3.75
N TRP A 60 -17.01 0.11 -2.55
CA TRP A 60 -18.32 0.72 -2.25
C TRP A 60 -18.52 2.14 -2.85
N ALA A 61 -17.99 2.41 -4.06
CA ALA A 61 -18.03 3.72 -4.70
C ALA A 61 -18.61 3.62 -6.12
N ALA A 62 -19.78 4.23 -6.33
CA ALA A 62 -20.66 4.03 -7.50
C ALA A 62 -20.01 4.11 -8.89
N ASP A 63 -18.95 4.92 -9.05
CA ASP A 63 -18.27 5.13 -10.34
C ASP A 63 -17.03 4.23 -10.55
N TYR A 64 -16.58 3.56 -9.49
CA TYR A 64 -15.34 2.79 -9.41
C TYR A 64 -15.55 1.53 -8.57
N ASN A 65 -16.45 0.65 -9.02
CA ASN A 65 -16.93 -0.45 -8.21
C ASN A 65 -15.97 -1.63 -8.10
N PHE A 66 -14.92 -1.74 -8.93
CA PHE A 66 -14.09 -2.95 -8.95
C PHE A 66 -12.60 -2.60 -9.01
N THR A 67 -11.78 -3.26 -8.20
CA THR A 67 -10.33 -3.06 -8.17
C THR A 67 -9.61 -4.39 -8.15
N CYS A 68 -8.53 -4.50 -8.92
CA CYS A 68 -7.58 -5.60 -8.82
C CYS A 68 -6.26 -5.04 -8.30
N PHE A 69 -5.85 -5.46 -7.11
CA PHE A 69 -4.64 -4.97 -6.45
C PHE A 69 -3.39 -5.69 -6.92
N TYR A 70 -2.32 -4.90 -7.03
CA TYR A 70 -0.97 -5.39 -7.21
C TYR A 70 -0.20 -5.22 -5.89
N CYS A 71 0.37 -6.32 -5.40
CA CYS A 71 1.33 -6.28 -4.29
C CYS A 71 2.74 -6.25 -4.85
N LYS A 72 3.10 -5.13 -5.47
CA LYS A 72 4.46 -4.93 -6.02
C LYS A 72 5.44 -4.69 -4.87
N PRO A 73 6.73 -5.04 -5.03
CA PRO A 73 7.72 -4.66 -4.04
C PRO A 73 7.78 -3.14 -3.87
N GLU A 74 7.76 -2.65 -2.64
CA GLU A 74 7.84 -1.22 -2.32
C GLU A 74 8.80 -1.00 -1.17
N PHE A 75 9.49 0.14 -1.19
CA PHE A 75 10.53 0.49 -0.21
C PHE A 75 11.59 -0.61 0.02
N GLY A 76 11.84 -1.43 -1.01
CA GLY A 76 12.76 -2.57 -0.94
C GLY A 76 12.20 -3.82 -0.25
N ASN A 77 10.98 -3.76 0.27
CA ASN A 77 10.28 -4.89 0.86
C ASN A 77 9.55 -5.70 -0.21
N LYS A 78 9.68 -7.04 -0.14
CA LYS A 78 8.86 -7.93 -0.96
C LYS A 78 7.44 -7.87 -0.44
N GLN A 79 6.48 -7.77 -1.37
CA GLN A 79 5.06 -7.85 -1.05
C GLN A 79 4.44 -9.09 -1.69
N PHE A 80 3.35 -9.54 -1.07
CA PHE A 80 2.63 -10.76 -1.36
C PHE A 80 1.15 -10.49 -1.19
N PHE A 81 0.32 -11.29 -1.85
CA PHE A 81 -1.12 -11.10 -1.80
C PHE A 81 -1.77 -11.85 -0.63
N THR A 82 -1.26 -13.03 -0.30
CA THR A 82 -1.75 -13.83 0.84
C THR A 82 -0.70 -13.90 1.95
N GLU A 83 -1.17 -14.12 3.18
CA GLU A 83 -0.28 -14.38 4.30
C GLU A 83 0.59 -15.62 4.06
N GLU A 84 0.00 -16.68 3.50
CA GLU A 84 0.70 -17.92 3.20
C GLU A 84 1.85 -17.71 2.21
N ASP A 85 1.61 -16.96 1.13
CA ASP A 85 2.65 -16.62 0.15
C ASP A 85 3.75 -15.77 0.79
N CYS A 86 3.38 -14.86 1.70
CA CYS A 86 4.35 -14.09 2.45
C CYS A 86 5.21 -14.98 3.34
N LEU A 87 4.60 -15.86 4.14
CA LEU A 87 5.34 -16.75 5.04
C LEU A 87 6.28 -17.70 4.27
N LYS A 88 5.88 -18.15 3.08
CA LYS A 88 6.72 -18.94 2.17
C LYS A 88 7.86 -18.12 1.54
N GLY A 89 7.58 -16.87 1.17
CA GLY A 89 8.54 -16.00 0.48
C GLY A 89 9.46 -15.18 1.38
N CYS A 90 9.09 -15.02 2.65
CA CYS A 90 9.80 -14.26 3.69
C CYS A 90 10.61 -15.22 4.58
N THR A 91 11.66 -15.81 4.02
CA THR A 91 12.46 -16.85 4.70
C THR A 91 13.56 -16.30 5.62
N ASP A 92 13.79 -14.99 5.62
CA ASP A 92 14.81 -14.35 6.45
C ASP A 92 14.30 -14.25 7.89
N GLU A 93 15.01 -14.88 8.83
CA GLU A 93 14.62 -14.91 10.25
C GLU A 93 14.62 -13.52 10.91
N SER A 94 15.34 -12.54 10.36
CA SER A 94 15.32 -11.15 10.82
C SER A 94 14.08 -10.39 10.33
N LYS A 95 13.26 -11.00 9.47
CA LYS A 95 12.05 -10.42 8.90
C LYS A 95 10.80 -11.17 9.33
N HIS A 96 9.65 -10.54 9.14
CA HIS A 96 8.34 -11.12 9.38
C HIS A 96 7.31 -10.56 8.41
N CYS A 97 6.19 -11.27 8.30
CA CYS A 97 5.07 -10.87 7.48
C CYS A 97 4.13 -9.95 8.24
N VAL A 98 3.77 -8.84 7.61
CA VAL A 98 2.82 -7.86 8.13
C VAL A 98 1.85 -7.53 7.02
N CYS A 99 0.55 -7.53 7.31
CA CYS A 99 -0.44 -7.02 6.35
C CYS A 99 -0.52 -5.50 6.45
N ASP A 100 -0.51 -4.84 5.31
CA ASP A 100 -0.79 -3.42 5.16
C ASP A 100 -1.80 -3.25 4.01
N PHE A 101 -2.97 -2.69 4.33
CA PHE A 101 -4.12 -2.62 3.43
C PHE A 101 -4.44 -3.97 2.75
N TYR A 102 -4.09 -4.10 1.47
CA TYR A 102 -4.45 -5.23 0.62
C TYR A 102 -3.29 -6.20 0.36
N CYS A 103 -2.14 -5.98 0.99
CA CYS A 103 -0.92 -6.73 0.72
C CYS A 103 -0.19 -7.14 2.00
N TYR A 104 0.48 -8.29 1.95
CA TYR A 104 1.38 -8.76 2.98
C TYR A 104 2.81 -8.41 2.61
N MET A 105 3.55 -7.79 3.52
CA MET A 105 4.92 -7.33 3.32
C MET A 105 5.89 -8.12 4.19
N CYS A 106 7.05 -8.47 3.63
CA CYS A 106 8.16 -9.05 4.36
C CYS A 106 9.09 -7.94 4.87
N VAL A 107 8.91 -7.54 6.13
CA VAL A 107 9.58 -6.38 6.75
C VAL A 107 10.51 -6.79 7.88
N ALA A 108 11.52 -5.96 8.16
CA ALA A 108 12.45 -6.20 9.27
C ALA A 108 11.71 -6.23 10.62
N LYS A 109 12.14 -7.13 11.52
CA LYS A 109 11.67 -7.16 12.92
C LYS A 109 12.28 -6.04 13.74
N GLU A 110 13.54 -5.69 13.46
CA GLU A 110 14.22 -4.59 14.11
C GLU A 110 13.56 -3.27 13.70
N GLY A 111 13.21 -2.45 14.70
CA GLY A 111 12.52 -1.17 14.45
C GLY A 111 11.07 -1.30 13.99
N PHE A 112 10.47 -2.50 14.05
CA PHE A 112 9.07 -2.69 13.70
C PHE A 112 8.14 -1.96 14.67
N ASP A 113 7.32 -1.07 14.13
CA ASP A 113 6.20 -0.45 14.84
C ASP A 113 4.90 -0.71 14.07
N LYS A 114 3.96 -1.40 14.71
CA LYS A 114 2.65 -1.71 14.14
C LYS A 114 1.85 -0.45 13.82
N ALA A 115 2.10 0.67 14.50
CA ALA A 115 1.45 1.94 14.20
C ALA A 115 1.75 2.44 12.78
N ASN A 116 2.80 1.91 12.15
CA ASN A 116 3.20 2.28 10.80
C ASN A 116 2.45 1.52 9.69
N PHE A 117 1.57 0.59 10.05
CA PHE A 117 0.88 -0.25 9.10
C PHE A 117 -0.62 -0.13 9.32
N THR A 118 -1.37 -0.13 8.23
CA THR A 118 -2.82 -0.16 8.27
C THR A 118 -3.29 -1.61 8.51
N GLY A 119 -4.45 -1.77 9.15
CA GLY A 119 -5.06 -3.08 9.30
C GLY A 119 -5.31 -3.77 7.96
N CYS A 120 -5.34 -5.10 7.97
CA CYS A 120 -5.59 -5.89 6.78
C CYS A 120 -7.03 -5.71 6.31
N LEU A 121 -7.20 -5.33 5.04
CA LEU A 121 -8.47 -5.21 4.33
C LEU A 121 -8.66 -6.31 3.29
N VAL A 122 -7.70 -7.25 3.19
CA VAL A 122 -7.82 -8.46 2.38
C VAL A 122 -8.83 -9.40 3.02
N ASP A 123 -10.00 -9.56 2.42
CA ASP A 123 -10.83 -10.73 2.67
C ASP A 123 -10.48 -11.81 1.63
N PRO A 124 -9.72 -12.86 1.99
CA PRO A 124 -9.38 -13.94 1.07
C PRO A 124 -10.60 -14.74 0.60
N ASN A 125 -11.77 -14.54 1.24
CA ASN A 125 -13.02 -15.19 0.89
C ASN A 125 -14.01 -14.26 0.20
N GLU A 126 -13.62 -13.03 -0.17
CA GLU A 126 -14.51 -12.11 -0.86
C GLU A 126 -14.97 -12.73 -2.18
N GLN A 127 -16.27 -13.03 -2.25
CA GLN A 127 -16.92 -13.38 -3.50
C GLN A 127 -17.35 -12.10 -4.18
N ILE A 128 -16.73 -11.79 -5.30
CA ILE A 128 -17.12 -10.65 -6.11
C ILE A 128 -18.56 -10.81 -6.60
N ASP A 129 -19.43 -9.86 -6.28
CA ASP A 129 -20.80 -9.81 -6.79
C ASP A 129 -20.82 -8.92 -8.04
N CYS A 130 -20.94 -9.54 -9.21
CA CYS A 130 -21.00 -8.83 -10.48
C CYS A 130 -22.41 -8.31 -10.85
N LYS A 131 -23.35 -8.26 -9.90
CA LYS A 131 -24.73 -7.81 -10.13
C LYS A 131 -24.85 -6.33 -10.51
#